data_AF-A0A527ZIK6-F1
#
_entry.id   AF-A0A527ZIK6-F1
#
_cell.length_a   1.000
_cell.length_b   1.000
_cell.length_c   1.000
_cell.angle_alpha   90.00
_cell.angle_beta   90.00
_cell.angle_gamma   90.00
#
_symmetry.space_group_name_H-M   'P 1'
#
loop_
_entity.id
_entity.type
_entity.pdbx_description
1 polymer ?
#
loop_
_entity_poly.entity_id
_entity_poly.type
_entity_poly.pdbx_seq_one_letter_code
_entity_poly.pdbx_strand_id
1 'polypeptide(L)'
;PSAYDLASLAMDARVTISPEIERRTLDAYLAARHKAGAFNEDEFVETYAMMAAQRNSKILGIFVRLEKRDGKPYYLKHLPRIRDYLRRALAHPALLSLRDFYTAHGLLEERSL
;
A
#
# COMPACT_ATOMS: atom_id res chain seq x y z
N PRO A 1 -4.57 13.95 -0.53
CA PRO A 1 -5.97 13.49 -0.39
C PRO A 1 -6.16 12.71 0.91
N SER A 2 -7.35 12.72 1.53
CA SER A 2 -7.59 12.04 2.81
C SER A 2 -7.34 10.53 2.77
N ALA A 3 -7.54 9.90 1.60
CA ALA A 3 -7.20 8.49 1.37
C ALA A 3 -5.71 8.18 1.56
N TYR A 4 -4.81 9.16 1.37
CA TYR A 4 -3.37 8.96 1.56
C TYR A 4 -3.02 8.71 3.02
N ASP A 5 -3.59 9.48 3.95
CA ASP A 5 -3.33 9.32 5.37
C ASP A 5 -3.89 7.99 5.87
N LEU A 6 -5.10 7.61 5.42
CA LEU A 6 -5.69 6.31 5.74
C LEU A 6 -4.83 5.16 5.20
N ALA A 7 -4.39 5.20 3.95
CA ALA A 7 -3.49 4.20 3.39
C ALA A 7 -2.16 4.12 4.16
N SER A 8 -1.65 5.25 4.64
CA SER A 8 -0.43 5.28 5.45
C SER A 8 -0.58 4.59 6.81
N LEU A 9 -1.78 4.64 7.38
CA LEU A 9 -2.14 4.01 8.65
C LEU A 9 -2.47 2.52 8.46
N ALA A 10 -3.36 2.20 7.53
CA ALA A 10 -3.86 0.85 7.26
C ALA A 10 -2.82 -0.05 6.56
N MET A 11 -1.75 0.54 6.00
CA MET A 11 -0.59 -0.14 5.43
C MET A 11 0.72 0.50 5.93
N ASP A 12 0.86 0.66 7.24
CA ASP A 12 2.09 1.22 7.82
C ASP A 12 3.30 0.33 7.52
N ALA A 13 4.35 0.92 6.94
CA ALA A 13 5.58 0.21 6.59
C ALA A 13 6.39 -0.24 7.81
N ARG A 14 6.16 0.37 8.98
CA ARG A 14 6.96 0.19 10.21
C ARG A 14 6.48 -0.99 11.06
N VAL A 15 5.20 -1.32 10.97
CA VAL A 15 4.56 -2.41 11.73
C VAL A 15 3.86 -3.35 10.75
N THR A 16 3.79 -4.64 11.06
CA THR A 16 3.00 -5.57 10.23
C THR A 16 1.52 -5.37 10.53
N ILE A 17 0.77 -4.92 9.54
CA ILE A 17 -0.68 -4.77 9.55
C ILE A 17 -1.27 -5.97 8.81
N SER A 18 -2.08 -6.76 9.51
CA SER A 18 -2.77 -7.90 8.90
C SER A 18 -3.89 -7.42 7.97
N PRO A 19 -4.36 -8.25 7.01
CA PRO A 19 -5.55 -7.94 6.21
C PRO A 19 -6.79 -7.62 7.06
N GLU A 20 -6.93 -8.25 8.22
CA GLU A 20 -8.02 -7.97 9.14
C GLU A 20 -7.93 -6.57 9.75
N ILE A 21 -6.74 -6.16 10.21
CA ILE A 21 -6.54 -4.82 10.79
C ILE A 21 -6.71 -3.75 9.71
N GLU A 22 -6.17 -3.97 8.51
CA GLU A 22 -6.39 -3.06 7.37
C GLU A 22 -7.88 -2.87 7.11
N ARG A 23 -8.62 -3.97 6.93
CA ARG A 23 -10.07 -3.94 6.66
C ARG A 23 -10.82 -3.20 7.76
N ARG A 24 -10.58 -3.55 9.02
CA ARG A 24 -11.22 -2.86 10.17
C ARG A 24 -10.90 -1.37 10.22
N THR A 25 -9.69 -0.97 9.82
CA THR A 25 -9.28 0.44 9.78
C THR A 25 -10.01 1.20 8.66
N LEU A 26 -10.11 0.59 7.48
CA LEU A 26 -10.86 1.14 6.35
C LEU A 26 -12.36 1.23 6.70
N ASP A 27 -12.97 0.15 7.17
CA ASP A 27 -14.39 0.10 7.55
C ASP A 27 -14.76 1.18 8.59
N ALA A 28 -13.92 1.36 9.61
CA ALA A 28 -14.13 2.39 10.63
C ALA A 28 -14.10 3.81 10.02
N TYR A 29 -13.20 4.06 9.07
CA TYR A 29 -13.12 5.33 8.37
C TYR A 29 -14.34 5.55 7.47
N LEU A 30 -14.74 4.56 6.67
CA LEU A 30 -15.91 4.63 5.80
C LEU A 30 -17.19 4.91 6.62
N ALA A 31 -17.38 4.19 7.73
CA ALA A 31 -18.50 4.41 8.64
C ALA A 31 -18.52 5.83 9.22
N ALA A 32 -17.35 6.39 9.57
CA ALA A 32 -17.24 7.77 10.04
C ALA A 32 -17.57 8.78 8.94
N ARG A 33 -17.17 8.52 7.68
CA ARG A 33 -17.47 9.39 6.53
C ARG A 33 -18.95 9.41 6.20
N HIS A 34 -19.61 8.25 6.19
CA HIS A 34 -21.07 8.16 6.01
C HIS A 34 -21.83 8.94 7.08
N LYS A 35 -21.38 8.92 8.34
CA LYS A 35 -21.98 9.70 9.43
C LYS A 35 -21.79 11.21 9.27
N ALA A 36 -20.75 11.65 8.56
CA ALA A 36 -20.41 13.05 8.40
C ALA A 36 -21.18 13.73 7.25
N GLY A 37 -21.88 12.98 6.39
CA GLY A 37 -22.71 13.51 5.31
C GLY A 37 -22.51 12.78 3.98
N ALA A 38 -22.81 13.48 2.88
CA ALA A 38 -22.69 12.93 1.53
C ALA A 38 -21.26 12.42 1.26
N PHE A 39 -21.16 11.16 0.88
CA PHE A 39 -19.90 10.47 0.69
C PHE A 39 -20.03 9.44 -0.43
N ASN A 40 -19.13 9.54 -1.42
CA ASN A 40 -19.00 8.55 -2.48
C ASN A 40 -17.98 7.49 -2.02
N GLU A 41 -18.47 6.35 -1.54
CA GLU A 41 -17.62 5.27 -1.05
C GLU A 41 -16.79 4.63 -2.16
N ASP A 42 -17.40 4.35 -3.31
CA ASP A 42 -16.73 3.66 -4.42
C ASP A 42 -15.52 4.46 -4.93
N GLU A 43 -15.71 5.76 -5.15
CA GLU A 43 -14.63 6.68 -5.54
C GLU A 43 -13.54 6.76 -4.46
N PHE A 44 -13.93 6.72 -3.19
CA PHE A 44 -12.96 6.76 -2.10
C PHE A 44 -12.16 5.46 -1.99
N VAL A 45 -12.80 4.29 -2.14
CA VAL A 45 -12.13 2.98 -2.10
C VAL A 45 -11.15 2.86 -3.29
N GLU A 46 -11.54 3.34 -4.47
CA GLU A 46 -10.65 3.44 -5.61
C GLU A 46 -9.45 4.35 -5.32
N THR A 47 -9.70 5.55 -4.79
CA THR A 47 -8.65 6.50 -4.42
C THR A 47 -7.73 5.93 -3.33
N TYR A 48 -8.27 5.19 -2.36
CA TYR A 48 -7.51 4.49 -1.32
C TYR A 48 -6.57 3.45 -1.94
N ALA A 49 -7.05 2.62 -2.86
CA ALA A 49 -6.22 1.65 -3.56
C ALA A 49 -5.08 2.35 -4.34
N MET A 50 -5.39 3.43 -5.06
CA MET A 50 -4.39 4.23 -5.77
C MET A 50 -3.33 4.83 -4.85
N MET A 51 -3.73 5.42 -3.72
CA MET A 51 -2.80 6.00 -2.75
C MET A 51 -1.97 4.92 -2.04
N ALA A 52 -2.57 3.78 -1.70
CA ALA A 52 -1.88 2.63 -1.14
C ALA A 52 -0.82 2.08 -2.11
N ALA A 53 -1.17 1.91 -3.39
CA ALA A 53 -0.22 1.51 -4.42
C ALA A 53 0.91 2.54 -4.56
N GLN A 54 0.59 3.82 -4.79
CA GLN A 54 1.57 4.89 -4.97
C GLN A 54 2.57 4.97 -3.81
N ARG A 55 2.07 4.96 -2.57
CA ARG A 55 2.90 5.06 -1.37
C ARG A 55 3.80 3.85 -1.22
N ASN A 56 3.26 2.64 -1.32
CA ASN A 56 4.06 1.43 -1.15
C ASN A 56 5.09 1.26 -2.27
N SER A 57 4.79 1.67 -3.50
CA SER A 57 5.74 1.74 -4.62
C SER A 57 6.92 2.65 -4.29
N LYS A 58 6.64 3.85 -3.75
CA LYS A 58 7.68 4.78 -3.31
C LYS A 58 8.54 4.18 -2.19
N ILE A 59 7.92 3.53 -1.20
CA ILE A 59 8.64 2.92 -0.07
C ILE A 59 9.54 1.77 -0.53
N LEU A 60 9.06 0.94 -1.46
CA LEU A 60 9.83 -0.16 -2.04
C LEU A 60 11.18 0.35 -2.60
N GLY A 61 11.15 1.42 -3.40
CA GLY A 61 12.35 2.07 -3.91
C GLY A 61 13.19 2.77 -2.85
N ILE A 62 12.55 3.41 -1.84
CA ILE A 62 13.27 4.09 -0.74
C ILE A 62 14.10 3.09 0.07
N PHE A 63 13.58 1.91 0.39
CA PHE A 63 14.31 0.93 1.19
C PHE A 63 15.53 0.38 0.45
N VAL A 64 15.42 0.12 -0.85
CA VAL A 64 16.58 -0.26 -1.69
C VAL A 64 17.59 0.89 -1.77
N ARG A 65 17.14 2.13 -1.95
CA ARG A 65 18.02 3.30 -1.99
C ARG A 65 18.76 3.52 -0.65
N LEU A 66 18.07 3.35 0.47
CA LEU A 66 18.65 3.50 1.80
C LEU A 66 19.79 2.50 2.05
N GLU A 67 19.68 1.29 1.50
CA GLU A 67 20.77 0.32 1.53
C GLU A 67 21.92 0.73 0.59
N LYS A 68 21.66 0.89 -0.71
CA LYS A 68 22.70 1.14 -1.72
C LYS A 68 23.46 2.46 -1.55
N ARG A 69 22.76 3.53 -1.17
CA ARG A 69 23.33 4.89 -1.13
C ARG A 69 23.69 5.31 0.29
N ASP A 70 22.83 5.00 1.26
CA ASP A 70 22.93 5.54 2.62
C ASP A 70 23.50 4.54 3.62
N GLY A 71 23.86 3.31 3.19
CA GLY A 71 24.49 2.29 4.02
C GLY A 71 23.58 1.73 5.13
N LYS A 72 22.25 1.72 4.91
CA LYS A 72 21.26 1.28 5.91
C LYS A 72 20.56 -0.04 5.49
N PRO A 73 21.24 -1.20 5.54
CA PRO A 73 20.71 -2.48 5.05
C PRO A 73 19.52 -3.01 5.88
N TYR A 74 19.39 -2.58 7.14
CA TYR A 74 18.30 -3.01 8.03
C TYR A 74 16.90 -2.80 7.43
N TYR A 75 16.71 -1.82 6.55
CA TYR A 75 15.41 -1.57 5.92
C TYR A 75 14.99 -2.65 4.92
N LEU A 76 15.92 -3.44 4.38
CA LEU A 76 15.60 -4.50 3.42
C LEU A 76 14.68 -5.57 4.01
N LYS A 77 14.75 -5.81 5.33
CA LYS A 77 13.88 -6.76 6.03
C LYS A 77 12.39 -6.39 5.97
N HIS A 78 12.07 -5.14 5.61
CA HIS A 78 10.69 -4.67 5.49
C HIS A 78 10.12 -4.84 4.07
N LEU A 79 10.96 -5.10 3.06
CA LEU A 79 10.50 -5.33 1.68
C LEU A 79 9.43 -6.44 1.53
N PRO A 80 9.49 -7.57 2.26
CA PRO A 80 8.47 -8.62 2.13
C PRO A 80 7.07 -8.08 2.46
N ARG A 81 6.98 -7.27 3.52
CA ARG A 81 5.76 -6.59 3.95
C ARG A 81 5.27 -5.58 2.91
N ILE A 82 6.17 -4.76 2.36
CA ILE A 82 5.79 -3.74 1.37
C ILE A 82 5.27 -4.39 0.07
N ARG A 83 5.87 -5.51 -0.34
CA ARG A 83 5.38 -6.29 -1.48
C ARG A 83 4.00 -6.88 -1.21
N ASP A 84 3.76 -7.38 0.00
CA ASP A 84 2.43 -7.83 0.41
C ASP A 84 1.38 -6.72 0.31
N TYR A 85 1.70 -5.54 0.83
CA TYR A 85 0.81 -4.40 0.78
C TYR A 85 0.54 -3.94 -0.66
N LEU A 86 1.57 -3.94 -1.53
CA LEU A 86 1.39 -3.69 -2.95
C LEU A 86 0.47 -4.71 -3.61
N ARG A 87 0.67 -6.01 -3.35
CA ARG A 87 -0.21 -7.07 -3.88
C ARG A 87 -1.68 -6.84 -3.49
N ARG A 88 -1.93 -6.47 -2.23
CA ARG A 88 -3.28 -6.17 -1.73
C ARG A 88 -3.89 -4.94 -2.39
N ALA A 89 -3.15 -3.83 -2.49
CA ALA A 89 -3.63 -2.61 -3.15
C ALA A 89 -3.91 -2.83 -4.65
N LEU A 90 -2.99 -3.51 -5.35
CA LEU A 90 -3.08 -3.80 -6.78
C LEU A 90 -4.16 -4.83 -7.16
N ALA A 91 -4.85 -5.42 -6.16
CA ALA A 91 -6.00 -6.28 -6.42
C ALA A 91 -7.25 -5.48 -6.86
N HIS A 92 -7.28 -4.16 -6.62
CA HIS A 92 -8.41 -3.32 -7.03
C HIS A 92 -8.55 -3.27 -8.57
N PRO A 93 -9.78 -3.39 -9.14
CA PRO A 93 -9.99 -3.41 -10.58
C PRO A 93 -9.43 -2.19 -11.35
N ALA A 94 -9.44 -1.00 -10.74
CA ALA A 94 -8.86 0.20 -11.34
C ALA A 94 -7.32 0.12 -11.55
N LEU A 95 -6.65 -0.85 -10.92
CA LEU A 95 -5.19 -0.97 -10.91
C LEU A 95 -4.66 -2.18 -11.68
N LEU A 96 -5.49 -2.90 -12.43
CA LEU A 96 -5.08 -4.13 -13.13
C LEU A 96 -3.91 -3.90 -14.09
N SER A 97 -3.93 -2.84 -14.90
CA SER A 97 -2.82 -2.51 -15.80
C SER A 97 -1.51 -2.24 -15.03
N LEU A 98 -1.61 -1.61 -13.85
CA LEU A 98 -0.45 -1.38 -12.99
C LEU A 98 0.04 -2.68 -12.37
N ARG A 99 -0.87 -3.55 -11.91
CA ARG A 99 -0.54 -4.88 -11.40
C ARG A 99 0.23 -5.67 -12.45
N ASP A 100 -0.24 -5.69 -13.68
CA ASP A 100 0.37 -6.44 -14.77
C ASP A 100 1.78 -5.90 -15.09
N PHE A 101 1.97 -4.57 -15.05
CA PHE A 101 3.30 -3.96 -15.13
C PHE A 101 4.23 -4.46 -14.01
N TYR A 102 3.78 -4.46 -12.75
CA TYR A 102 4.56 -4.91 -11.61
C TYR A 102 4.95 -6.39 -11.70
N THR A 103 4.02 -7.23 -12.16
CA THR A 103 4.24 -8.67 -12.40
C THR A 103 5.25 -8.89 -13.53
N ALA A 104 5.09 -8.22 -14.67
CA ALA A 104 5.98 -8.36 -15.82
C ALA A 104 7.44 -8.01 -15.50
N HIS A 105 7.67 -7.11 -14.52
CA HIS A 105 9.01 -6.72 -14.08
C HIS A 105 9.49 -7.49 -12.83
N GLY A 106 8.70 -8.43 -12.30
CA GLY A 106 9.03 -9.22 -11.12
C GLY A 106 9.23 -8.39 -9.84
N LEU A 107 8.49 -7.27 -9.71
CA LEU A 107 8.63 -6.34 -8.58
C LEU A 107 7.79 -6.74 -7.36
N LEU A 108 6.83 -7.66 -7.52
CA LEU A 108 5.97 -8.17 -6.44
C LEU A 108 6.54 -9.40 -5.73
N GLU A 109 7.55 -10.04 -6.31
CA GLU A 109 8.14 -11.28 -5.80
C GLU A 109 9.40 -10.98 -4.97
N GLU A 110 9.65 -11.84 -3.98
CA GLU A 110 10.97 -11.94 -3.40
C GLU A 110 11.91 -12.57 -4.41
N ARG A 111 12.94 -11.84 -4.79
CA ARG A 111 14.07 -12.40 -5.52
C ARG A 111 15.15 -12.73 -4.51
N SER A 112 15.56 -13.99 -4.47
CA SER A 112 16.88 -14.36 -3.98
C SER A 112 17.90 -13.56 -4.79
N LEU A 113 18.74 -12.77 -4.11
CA LEU A 113 19.90 -12.14 -4.74
C LEU A 113 20.94 -13.20 -5.11
#